data_AF-A0A1T4W0F1-F1
#
_entry.id   AF-A0A1T4W0F1-F1
#
_cell.length_a   1.000
_cell.length_b   1.000
_cell.length_c   1.000
_cell.angle_alpha   90.00
_cell.angle_beta   90.00
_cell.angle_gamma   90.00
#
_symmetry.space_group_name_H-M   'P 1'
#
loop_
_entity.id
_entity.type
_entity.pdbx_description
1 polymer ?
#
loop_
_entity_poly.entity_id
_entity_poly.type
_entity_poly.pdbx_seq_one_letter_code
_entity_poly.pdbx_strand_id
1 'polypeptide(L)' 'MNKIIYIGMDVHSSNFTLCSFEPGYGFTEDKIFGQVQFKEDFIKNTEKYISNLKKHREDIDVVCGYEA' A
#
# COMPACT_ATOMS: atom_id res chain seq x y z
N MET A 1 1.78 3.83 -20.07
CA MET A 1 1.22 4.38 -18.83
C MET A 1 1.56 3.39 -17.74
N ASN A 2 2.21 3.84 -16.67
CA ASN A 2 2.57 2.94 -15.56
C ASN A 2 1.28 2.44 -14.88
N LYS A 3 1.32 1.23 -14.33
CA LYS A 3 0.18 0.72 -13.56
C LYS A 3 0.10 1.45 -12.23
N ILE A 4 -1.11 1.77 -11.79
CA ILE A 4 -1.31 2.35 -10.45
C ILE A 4 -1.55 1.20 -9.46
N ILE A 5 -0.72 1.13 -8.42
CA ILE A 5 -0.98 0.29 -7.25
C ILE A 5 -1.49 1.17 -6.12
N TYR A 6 -2.59 0.76 -5.51
CA TYR A 6 -3.17 1.46 -4.37
C TYR A 6 -2.58 0.91 -3.08
N ILE A 7 -2.35 1.78 -2.10
CA ILE A 7 -2.03 1.41 -0.73
C ILE A 7 -3.13 1.95 0.17
N GLY A 8 -3.95 1.05 0.71
CA GLY A 8 -4.86 1.36 1.81
C GLY A 8 -4.05 1.51 3.09
N MET A 9 -4.26 2.62 3.80
CA MET A 9 -3.59 2.95 5.06
C MET A 9 -4.63 3.05 6.15
N ASP A 10 -4.74 2.02 6.97
CA ASP A 10 -5.60 2.00 8.15
C ASP A 10 -4.76 2.45 9.36
N VAL A 11 -5.01 3.67 9.85
CA VAL A 11 -4.14 4.33 10.83
C VAL A 11 -4.88 4.57 12.14
N HIS A 12 -4.40 3.91 13.19
CA HIS A 12 -4.91 4.02 14.54
C HIS A 12 -3.91 4.73 15.47
N SER A 13 -4.35 5.07 16.68
CA SER A 13 -3.51 5.81 17.65
C SER A 13 -2.24 5.05 18.09
N SER A 14 -2.23 3.71 18.00
CA SER A 14 -1.14 2.86 18.52
C SER A 14 -0.47 1.99 17.45
N ASN A 15 -1.02 1.95 16.24
CA ASN A 15 -0.52 1.15 15.14
C ASN A 15 -1.13 1.61 13.82
N PHE A 16 -0.58 1.13 12.72
CA PHE A 16 -1.16 1.32 11.40
C PHE A 16 -0.89 0.12 10.52
N THR A 17 -1.80 -0.12 9.58
CA THR A 17 -1.75 -1.21 8.63
C THR A 17 -1.65 -0.63 7.22
N LEU A 18 -0.70 -1.13 6.44
CA LEU A 18 -0.56 -0.80 5.01
C LEU A 18 -0.91 -2.04 4.19
N CYS A 19 -1.81 -1.90 3.23
CA CYS A 19 -2.20 -2.95 2.29
C CYS A 19 -2.05 -2.46 0.86
N SER A 20 -1.19 -3.10 0.06
CA SER A 20 -1.05 -2.78 -1.36
C SER A 20 -1.90 -3.71 -2.22
N PHE A 21 -2.65 -3.13 -3.16
CA PHE A 21 -3.55 -3.88 -4.03
C PHE A 21 -3.79 -3.20 -5.39
N GLU A 22 -4.17 -4.01 -6.37
CA GLU A 22 -4.73 -3.56 -7.65
C GLU A 22 -6.23 -3.89 -7.60
N PRO A 23 -7.12 -2.88 -7.63
CA PRO A 23 -8.55 -3.13 -7.55
C PRO A 23 -9.05 -3.84 -8.80
N GLY A 24 -9.89 -4.86 -8.61
CA GLY A 24 -10.56 -5.57 -9.71
C GLY A 24 -11.80 -4.85 -10.25
N TYR A 25 -12.14 -3.69 -9.67
CA TYR A 25 -13.27 -2.83 -10.05
C TYR A 25 -14.62 -3.56 -10.15
N GLY A 26 -14.79 -4.63 -9.37
CA GLY A 26 -16.00 -5.46 -9.38
C GLY A 26 -16.11 -6.43 -10.58
N PHE A 27 -15.14 -6.44 -11.49
CA PHE A 27 -15.05 -7.43 -12.57
C PHE A 27 -14.23 -8.66 -12.15
N THR A 28 -13.22 -8.45 -11.31
CA THR A 28 -12.41 -9.49 -10.71
C THR A 28 -12.22 -9.21 -9.22
N GLU A 29 -11.70 -10.19 -8.48
CA GLU A 29 -11.22 -9.95 -7.13
C GLU A 29 -10.04 -8.98 -7.14
N ASP A 30 -9.87 -8.26 -6.02
CA ASP A 30 -8.74 -7.37 -5.83
C ASP A 30 -7.46 -8.18 -5.69
N LYS A 31 -6.42 -7.76 -6.40
CA LYS A 31 -5.11 -8.41 -6.33
C LYS A 31 -4.28 -7.80 -5.22
N ILE A 32 -4.19 -8.50 -4.09
CA ILE A 32 -3.38 -8.09 -2.96
C ILE A 32 -1.91 -8.44 -3.19
N PHE A 33 -0.99 -7.48 -3.02
CA PHE A 33 0.45 -7.69 -3.13
C PHE A 33 1.12 -7.88 -1.77
N GLY A 34 0.55 -7.29 -0.72
CA GLY A 34 1.04 -7.50 0.64
C GLY A 34 0.32 -6.64 1.66
N GLN A 35 0.38 -7.08 2.91
CA GLN A 35 -0.17 -6.37 4.06
C GLN A 35 0.81 -6.43 5.22
N VAL A 36 0.99 -5.32 5.92
CA VAL A 36 1.87 -5.24 7.10
C VAL A 36 1.28 -4.29 8.12
N GLN A 37 1.45 -4.62 9.40
CA GLN A 37 1.11 -3.74 10.52
C GLN A 37 2.38 -3.28 11.22
N PHE A 38 2.41 -2.00 11.57
CA PHE A 38 3.50 -1.35 12.29
C PHE A 38 2.96 -0.65 13.53
N LYS A 39 3.80 -0.48 14.57
CA LYS A 39 3.42 0.20 15.83
C LYS A 39 4.02 1.60 15.98
N GLU A 40 5.12 1.89 15.29
CA GLU A 40 5.88 3.13 15.46
C GLU A 40 6.39 3.66 14.11
N ASP A 41 6.82 4.92 14.09
CA ASP A 41 7.49 5.59 12.96
C ASP A 41 6.77 5.44 11.60
N PHE A 42 5.57 6.04 11.53
CA PHE A 42 4.67 5.97 10.37
C PHE A 42 5.35 6.33 9.05
N ILE A 43 6.07 7.44 9.02
CA ILE A 43 6.69 7.97 7.79
C ILE A 43 7.75 6.99 7.30
N LYS A 44 8.71 6.62 8.14
CA LYS A 44 9.84 5.75 7.74
C LYS A 44 9.38 4.37 7.30
N ASN A 45 8.43 3.78 8.01
CA ASN A 45 7.92 2.46 7.68
C ASN A 45 7.08 2.47 6.39
N THR A 46 6.31 3.53 6.15
CA THR A 46 5.59 3.74 4.88
C THR A 46 6.55 3.92 3.71
N GLU A 47 7.58 4.77 3.85
CA GLU A 47 8.61 4.96 2.83
C GLU A 47 9.35 3.66 2.49
N LYS A 48 9.71 2.87 3.52
CA LYS A 48 10.35 1.57 3.34
C LYS A 48 9.42 0.60 2.60
N TYR A 49 8.13 0.58 2.94
CA TYR A 49 7.15 -0.27 2.28
C TYR A 49 7.00 0.08 0.79
N ILE A 50 6.80 1.37 0.46
CA ILE A 50 6.69 1.86 -0.92
C ILE A 50 7.98 1.56 -1.70
N SER A 51 9.15 1.80 -1.10
CA SER A 51 10.44 1.54 -1.74
C SER A 51 10.62 0.06 -2.06
N ASN A 52 10.22 -0.84 -1.16
CA ASN A 52 10.28 -2.27 -1.41
C ASN A 52 9.32 -2.69 -2.53
N LEU A 53 8.11 -2.13 -2.59
CA LEU A 53 7.16 -2.39 -3.65
C LEU A 53 7.73 -1.98 -5.03
N LYS A 54 8.30 -0.77 -5.13
CA LYS A 54 8.92 -0.25 -6.36
C LYS A 54 10.17 -1.03 -6.80
N LYS A 55 10.92 -1.62 -5.86
CA LYS A 55 12.06 -2.52 -6.19
C LYS A 55 11.62 -3.81 -6.88
N HIS A 56 10.44 -4.33 -6.55
CA HIS A 56 9.91 -5.54 -7.17
C HIS A 56 9.10 -5.25 -8.43
N ARG A 57 8.68 -4.00 -8.61
CA ARG A 57 7.89 -3.53 -9.75
C ARG A 57 8.30 -2.11 -10.13
N GLU A 58 9.16 -1.99 -11.14
CA GLU A 58 9.69 -0.69 -11.57
C GLU A 58 8.70 0.10 -12.45
N ASP A 59 7.65 -0.56 -12.95
CA ASP A 59 6.65 -0.03 -13.89
C ASP A 59 5.36 0.48 -13.22
N ILE A 60 5.44 0.90 -11.95
CA ILE A 60 4.26 1.31 -11.18
C ILE A 60 4.36 2.73 -10.63
N ASP A 61 3.20 3.37 -10.59
CA ASP A 61 2.92 4.52 -9.74
C ASP A 61 2.14 4.04 -8.51
N VAL A 62 2.30 4.75 -7.39
CA VAL A 62 1.69 4.36 -6.11
C VAL A 62 0.79 5.49 -5.63
N VAL A 63 -0.45 5.15 -5.28
CA VAL A 63 -1.42 6.06 -4.67
C VAL A 63 -1.76 5.55 -3.28
N CYS A 64 -1.60 6.39 -2.26
CA CYS A 64 -1.93 6.03 -0.89
C CYS A 64 -3.29 6.62 -0.52
N GLY A 65 -4.20 5.79 -0.02
CA GLY A 65 -5.49 6.20 0.53
C GLY A 65 -5.46 6.07 2.06
N TYR A 66 -5.66 7.17 2.76
CA TYR A 66 -5.81 7.17 4.22
C TYR A 66 -7.25 6.81 4.58
N GLU A 67 -7.40 5.68 5.27
CA GLU A 67 -8.65 5.24 5.88
C GLU A 67 -8.62 5.72 7.34
N ALA A 68 -9.51 6.66 7.65
CA ALA A 68 -9.62 7.35 8.94
C ALA A 68 -10.72 6.75 9.80
#